data_AF-A0A958FN65-F1
#
_entry.id   AF-A0A958FN65-F1
#
_cell.length_a   1.000
_cell.length_b   1.000
_cell.length_c   1.000
_cell.angle_alpha   90.00
_cell.angle_beta   90.00
_cell.angle_gamma   90.00
#
_symmetry.space_group_name_H-M   'P 1'
#
loop_
_entity.id
_entity.type
_entity.pdbx_description
1 polymer ?
#
loop_
_entity_poly.entity_id
_entity_poly.type
_entity_poly.pdbx_seq_one_letter_code
_entity_poly.pdbx_strand_id
1 'polypeptide(L)' 'FFDFSDEATFVDMETGEELKTQPFLIKQSYRKLVDSFYEELRNECYRMQVDFQNVLTTDSFDKALMRYLIKRKQLY' A
#
# COMPACT_ATOMS: atom_id res chain seq x y z
N PHE A 1 -0.07 1.39 -6.64
CA PHE A 1 -0.19 2.79 -7.11
C PHE A 1 1.19 3.42 -7.03
N PHE A 2 1.77 3.81 -8.16
CA PHE A 2 3.06 4.52 -8.27
C PHE A 2 3.14 4.95 -9.74
N ASP A 3 2.55 6.08 -10.06
CA ASP A 3 2.31 6.50 -11.44
C ASP A 3 2.73 7.95 -11.66
N PHE A 4 4.04 8.17 -11.55
CA PHE A 4 4.69 9.42 -11.87
C PHE A 4 5.30 9.30 -13.27
N SER A 5 4.96 10.23 -14.16
CA SER A 5 5.43 10.31 -15.54
C SER A 5 6.72 11.10 -15.68
N ASP A 6 6.92 12.11 -14.82
CA ASP A 6 7.98 13.11 -14.91
C ASP A 6 8.86 13.10 -13.66
N GLU A 7 9.91 13.93 -13.66
CA GLU A 7 10.75 14.15 -12.49
C GLU A 7 9.90 14.56 -11.27
N ALA A 8 10.18 13.94 -10.12
CA ALA A 8 9.43 14.21 -8.91
C ALA A 8 10.38 14.39 -7.72
N THR A 9 10.03 15.33 -6.85
CA THR A 9 10.62 15.47 -5.52
C THR A 9 9.71 14.76 -4.52
N PHE A 10 10.22 13.71 -3.89
CA PHE A 10 9.55 13.10 -2.75
C PHE A 10 9.95 13.85 -1.48
N VAL A 11 8.97 14.26 -0.69
CA VAL A 11 9.16 14.97 0.57
C VAL A 11 8.72 14.07 1.70
N ASP A 12 9.61 13.79 2.64
CA ASP A 12 9.28 13.06 3.86
C ASP A 12 8.40 13.93 4.77
N MET A 13 7.22 13.44 5.18
CA MET A 13 6.26 14.25 5.94
C MET A 13 6.67 14.41 7.41
N GLU A 14 7.52 13.51 7.90
CA GLU A 14 7.97 13.46 9.28
C GLU A 14 9.20 14.34 9.52
N THR A 15 10.16 14.36 8.58
CA THR A 15 11.43 15.09 8.72
C THR A 15 11.57 16.30 7.80
N GLY A 16 10.83 16.34 6.69
CA GLY A 16 10.99 17.34 5.63
C GLY A 16 12.14 17.07 4.67
N GLU A 17 12.79 15.91 4.73
CA GLU A 17 13.84 15.53 3.77
C GLU A 17 13.30 15.43 2.34
N GLU A 18 14.06 15.94 1.38
CA GLU A 18 13.70 15.95 -0.04
C GLU A 18 14.57 14.97 -0.85
N LEU A 19 13.92 14.13 -1.64
CA LEU A 19 14.55 13.22 -2.59
C LEU A 19 14.09 13.55 -4.01
N LYS A 20 14.97 14.16 -4.80
CA LYS A 20 14.77 14.37 -6.24
C LYS A 20 15.13 13.11 -7.01
N THR A 21 14.22 12.64 -7.85
CA THR A 21 14.46 11.43 -8.65
C THR A 21 13.66 11.44 -9.95
N GLN A 22 14.03 10.53 -10.85
CA GLN A 22 13.27 10.20 -12.05
C GLN A 22 12.45 8.92 -11.78
N PRO A 23 11.18 9.05 -11.38
CA PRO A 23 10.41 7.93 -10.84
C PRO A 23 10.21 6.78 -11.83
N PHE A 24 10.19 7.07 -13.14
CA PHE A 24 10.01 6.06 -14.18
C PHE A 24 11.14 5.02 -14.18
N LEU A 25 12.37 5.39 -13.80
CA LEU A 25 13.52 4.49 -13.72
C LEU A 25 13.39 3.49 -12.56
N ILE A 26 12.81 3.91 -11.45
CA ILE A 26 12.68 3.10 -10.22
C ILE A 26 11.29 2.47 -10.07
N LYS A 27 10.33 2.82 -10.92
CA LYS A 27 8.93 2.37 -10.86
C LYS A 27 8.80 0.86 -10.74
N GLN A 28 9.57 0.12 -11.54
CA GLN A 28 9.48 -1.35 -11.55
C GLN A 28 10.09 -1.96 -10.29
N SER A 29 11.27 -1.51 -9.86
CA SER A 29 11.93 -2.04 -8.66
C SER A 29 11.15 -1.68 -7.39
N TYR A 30 10.63 -0.45 -7.30
CA TYR A 30 9.77 -0.01 -6.21
C TYR A 30 8.52 -0.87 -6.08
N ARG A 31 7.78 -1.07 -7.19
CA ARG A 31 6.57 -1.92 -7.18
C ARG A 31 6.87 -3.33 -6.70
N LYS A 32 7.94 -3.95 -7.21
CA LYS A 32 8.37 -5.28 -6.76
C LYS A 32 8.64 -5.33 -5.26
N LEU A 33 9.38 -4.35 -4.74
CA LEU A 33 9.73 -4.28 -3.32
C LEU A 33 8.48 -4.13 -2.44
N VAL A 34 7.56 -3.24 -2.83
CA VAL A 34 6.31 -3.02 -2.10
C VAL A 34 5.37 -4.24 -2.18
N ASP A 35 5.27 -4.88 -3.34
CA ASP A 35 4.46 -6.09 -3.49
C ASP A 35 5.02 -7.23 -2.62
N SER A 36 6.33 -7.42 -2.60
CA SER A 36 6.98 -8.40 -1.72
C SER A 36 6.73 -8.12 -0.23
N PHE A 37 6.81 -6.84 0.17
CA PHE A 37 6.50 -6.43 1.54
C PHE A 37 5.04 -6.74 1.94
N TYR A 38 4.08 -6.47 1.04
CA TYR A 38 2.68 -6.80 1.30
C TYR A 38 2.42 -8.30 1.40
N GLU A 39 3.09 -9.11 0.58
CA GLU A 39 2.96 -10.57 0.65
C GLU A 39 3.56 -11.12 1.95
N GLU A 40 4.70 -10.58 2.41
CA GLU A 40 5.27 -10.92 3.71
C GLU A 40 4.30 -10.61 4.85
N LEU A 41 3.76 -9.38 4.90
CA LEU A 41 2.76 -8.99 5.90
C LEU A 41 1.53 -9.88 5.88
N ARG A 42 1.00 -10.19 4.68
CA ARG A 42 -0.16 -11.08 4.53
C ARG A 42 0.14 -12.46 5.10
N ASN A 43 1.33 -13.00 4.85
CA ASN A 43 1.74 -14.31 5.36
C ASN A 43 1.89 -14.30 6.89
N GLU A 44 2.41 -13.23 7.48
CA GLU A 44 2.46 -13.09 8.95
C GLU A 44 1.05 -13.02 9.55
N CYS A 45 0.17 -12.19 9.00
CA CYS A 45 -1.21 -12.09 9.46
C CYS A 45 -1.92 -13.43 9.37
N TYR A 46 -1.74 -14.18 8.27
CA TYR A 46 -2.31 -15.51 8.11
C TYR A 46 -1.86 -16.49 9.21
N ARG A 47 -0.55 -16.54 9.53
CA ARG A 47 -0.04 -17.36 10.62
C ARG A 47 -0.65 -17.00 11.96
N MET A 48 -0.89 -15.72 12.20
CA MET A 48 -1.49 -15.20 13.43
C MET A 48 -3.02 -15.31 13.46
N GLN A 49 -3.65 -15.87 12.42
CA GLN A 49 -5.10 -15.93 12.24
C GLN A 49 -5.77 -14.53 12.25
N VAL A 50 -5.07 -13.54 11.72
CA VAL A 50 -5.54 -12.16 11.56
C VAL A 50 -5.89 -11.92 10.10
N ASP A 51 -7.08 -11.34 9.85
CA ASP A 51 -7.48 -10.95 8.50
C ASP A 51 -6.65 -9.78 7.99
N PHE A 52 -6.12 -9.91 6.77
CA PHE A 52 -5.39 -8.84 6.10
C PHE A 52 -6.26 -8.18 5.01
N GLN A 53 -6.32 -6.85 5.04
CA GLN A 53 -7.04 -6.05 4.05
C GLN A 53 -6.32 -4.74 3.74
N ASN A 54 -5.94 -4.55 2.48
CA ASN A 54 -5.45 -3.26 2.00
C ASN A 54 -6.62 -2.29 1.76
N VAL A 55 -6.43 -1.05 2.17
CA VAL A 55 -7.37 0.07 1.98
C VAL A 55 -6.62 1.30 1.49
N LEU A 56 -7.28 2.15 0.72
CA LEU A 56 -6.73 3.46 0.37
C LEU A 56 -7.04 4.43 1.52
N THR A 57 -6.05 5.23 1.92
CA THR A 57 -6.24 6.27 2.94
C THR A 57 -7.16 7.40 2.49
N THR A 58 -7.37 7.52 1.18
CA THR A 58 -8.34 8.43 0.57
C THR A 58 -9.78 7.92 0.64
N ASP A 59 -10.00 6.63 0.92
CA ASP A 59 -11.35 6.12 1.15
C ASP A 59 -11.84 6.56 2.53
N SER A 60 -13.10 7.01 2.60
CA SER A 60 -13.78 7.22 3.88
C SER A 60 -13.78 5.93 4.71
N PHE A 61 -13.65 6.08 6.03
CA PHE A 61 -13.64 4.97 6.98
C PHE A 61 -14.82 3.99 6.77
N ASP A 62 -16.04 4.51 6.63
CA ASP A 62 -17.25 3.67 6.47
C ASP A 62 -17.17 2.77 5.23
N LYS A 63 -16.66 3.30 4.12
CA LYS A 63 -16.47 2.56 2.88
C LYS A 63 -15.40 1.48 3.04
N ALA A 64 -14.30 1.79 3.72
CA ALA A 64 -13.23 0.84 4.01
C ALA A 64 -13.74 -0.30 4.91
N LEU A 65 -14.46 0.03 5.98
CA LEU A 65 -15.06 -0.94 6.90
C LEU A 65 -16.12 -1.80 6.21
N MET A 66 -17.00 -1.21 5.41
CA MET A 66 -18.05 -1.94 4.72
C MET A 66 -17.48 -2.98 3.73
N ARG A 67 -16.42 -2.64 2.98
CA ARG A 67 -15.73 -3.61 2.13
C ARG A 67 -15.14 -4.77 2.93
N TYR A 68 -14.55 -4.48 4.09
CA TYR A 68 -14.02 -5.51 4.98
C TYR A 68 -15.13 -6.47 5.45
N LEU A 69 -16.26 -5.93 5.94
CA LEU A 69 -17.39 -6.73 6.41
C LEU A 69 -18.01 -7.60 5.31
N ILE A 70 -18.17 -7.06 4.09
CA ILE A 70 -18.68 -7.81 2.94
C ILE A 70 -17.76 -8.97 2.59
N LYS A 71 -16.44 -8.73 2.53
CA LYS A 71 -15.46 -9.78 2.25
C LYS A 71 -15.53 -10.89 3.30
N ARG A 72 -15.64 -10.53 4.58
CA ARG A 72 -15.76 -11.50 5.68
C ARG A 72 -17.02 -12.37 5.54
N LYS A 73 -18.17 -11.78 5.20
CA LYS A 73 -19.42 -12.53 4.96
C LYS A 73 -19.35 -13.48 3.74
N GLN A 74 -18.46 -13.24 2.79
CA GLN A 74 -18.31 -14.14 1.65
C GLN A 74 -17.40 -15.34 1.96
N LEU A 75 -16.49 -15.17 2.93
CA LEU A 75 -15.53 -16.20 3.33
C LEU A 75 -16.08 -17.12 4.43
N TYR A 76 -17.11 -16.69 5.16
CA TYR A 76 -17.78 -17.41 6.25
C TYR A 76 -19.31 -17.34 6.10
#